data_AF-A0A9E1S7K7-F1
#
_entry.id   AF-A0A9E1S7K7-F1
#
_cell.length_a   1.000
_cell.length_b   1.000
_cell.length_c   1.000
_cell.angle_alpha   90.00
_cell.angle_beta   90.00
_cell.angle_gamma   90.00
#
_symmetry.space_group_name_H-M   'P 1'
#
loop_
_entity.id
_entity.type
_entity.pdbx_description
1 polymer ?
#
loop_
_entity_poly.entity_id
_entity_poly.type
_entity_poly.pdbx_seq_one_letter_code
_entity_poly.pdbx_strand_id
1 'polypeptide(L)'
;MTIMHADGEQKVLLDQTKAPQILGAFKSVGRFNFDRREREVVQITTEGTRRVVIADAIRLVPVMKVPSTDKTAKKSTADSKKNNMVKFQIKNAEIRVEELKNLIVEHNKKAPPKAQKALSVREQKAAGDWHVHLRGGIRNLGPLVPRGFLVVATPQHTSPFPQIPEGSSGRLELAHWVSSPQNPLTARVFVNRTWRHLFGRGIVSSTDNFGKMGSRPTHPELLDYLAQFFIDNKWSIKTLIRKIVLSATYQMSSYANEKTLKEDPENQLFSRQNRRRLEAEAIRDAMLLASGQITFENSKANQNRSLFQKIDRNKIPEIFAVFDYPNPGLVSGNRNTSTVPTQALFMMNSDFVMRQAVLTVQNIFGRKSVDVERKIKLVFLSCLGREPNYDEKKLVYSYLDQSLNEETRAKAMEGLVHSLFACLDFRYLN
;
A
#
# COMPACT_ATOMS: atom_id res chain seq x y z
N MET A 1 5.97 32.70 -27.76
CA MET A 1 5.88 31.22 -27.69
C MET A 1 7.18 30.66 -28.24
N THR A 2 7.74 29.63 -27.61
CA THR A 2 8.94 28.92 -28.07
C THR A 2 8.54 27.51 -28.47
N ILE A 3 8.92 27.09 -29.68
CA ILE A 3 8.64 25.77 -30.23
C ILE A 3 9.95 25.01 -30.30
N MET A 4 10.06 23.90 -29.59
CA MET A 4 11.20 23.00 -29.65
C MET A 4 10.90 21.89 -30.66
N HIS A 5 11.68 21.77 -31.73
CA HIS A 5 11.52 20.80 -32.82
C HIS A 5 12.87 20.15 -33.17
N ALA A 6 12.89 19.13 -34.03
CA ALA A 6 14.09 18.34 -34.34
C ALA A 6 15.26 19.21 -34.85
N ASP A 7 14.95 20.25 -35.63
CA ASP A 7 15.94 21.17 -36.20
C ASP A 7 16.38 22.31 -35.23
N GLY A 8 15.88 22.35 -33.98
CA GLY A 8 16.25 23.37 -32.97
C GLY A 8 15.07 24.06 -32.26
N GLU A 9 15.32 25.23 -31.68
CA GLU A 9 14.30 26.06 -31.02
C GLU A 9 13.93 27.28 -31.87
N GLN A 10 12.63 27.49 -32.10
CA GLN A 10 12.12 28.67 -32.81
C GLN A 10 11.18 29.49 -31.92
N LYS A 11 11.45 30.80 -31.80
CA LYS A 11 10.59 31.76 -31.09
C LYS A 11 9.60 32.42 -32.05
N VAL A 12 8.32 32.38 -31.71
CA VAL A 12 7.24 33.05 -32.46
C VAL A 12 6.45 33.96 -31.54
N LEU A 13 6.28 35.21 -31.97
CA LEU A 13 5.48 36.22 -31.27
C LEU A 13 4.08 36.25 -31.87
N LEU A 14 3.07 36.06 -31.02
CA LEU A 14 1.68 35.94 -31.44
C LEU A 14 0.85 37.04 -30.78
N ASP A 15 0.26 37.91 -31.60
CA ASP A 15 -0.74 38.86 -31.15
C ASP A 15 -2.07 38.15 -30.89
N GLN A 16 -2.48 38.11 -29.62
CA GLN A 16 -3.70 37.45 -29.13
C GLN A 16 -4.95 38.34 -29.21
N THR A 17 -4.81 39.62 -29.57
CA THR A 17 -5.96 40.53 -29.72
C THR A 17 -6.65 40.39 -31.08
N LYS A 18 -6.03 39.69 -32.03
CA LYS A 18 -6.57 39.43 -33.35
C LYS A 18 -7.29 38.08 -33.38
N ALA A 19 -8.48 38.06 -33.97
CA ALA A 19 -9.25 36.83 -34.15
C ALA A 19 -8.45 35.77 -34.96
N PRO A 20 -8.55 34.48 -34.60
CA PRO A 20 -7.87 33.42 -35.33
C PRO A 20 -8.43 33.24 -36.75
N GLN A 21 -7.55 32.94 -37.73
CA GLN A 21 -7.92 32.86 -39.16
C GLN A 21 -8.61 31.56 -39.55
N ILE A 22 -8.32 30.46 -38.86
CA ILE A 22 -8.83 29.13 -39.22
C ILE A 22 -10.07 28.85 -38.38
N LEU A 23 -11.24 28.89 -39.03
CA LEU A 23 -12.55 28.61 -38.44
C LEU A 23 -12.86 29.46 -37.18
N GLY A 24 -12.23 30.65 -37.05
CA GLY A 24 -12.38 31.52 -35.88
C GLY A 24 -11.75 30.99 -34.58
N ALA A 25 -11.10 29.82 -34.61
CA ALA A 25 -10.60 29.14 -33.40
C ALA A 25 -9.08 28.89 -33.43
N PHE A 26 -8.46 28.72 -34.61
CA PHE A 26 -7.04 28.38 -34.72
C PHE A 26 -6.24 29.40 -35.54
N LYS A 27 -4.98 29.61 -35.12
CA LYS A 27 -3.98 30.37 -35.88
C LYS A 27 -2.79 29.46 -36.15
N SER A 28 -2.41 29.33 -37.42
CA SER A 28 -1.25 28.53 -37.80
C SER A 28 0.03 29.24 -37.36
N VAL A 29 0.91 28.51 -36.67
CA VAL A 29 2.17 29.05 -36.15
C VAL A 29 3.37 28.65 -37.02
N GLY A 30 3.24 27.59 -37.83
CA GLY A 30 4.28 27.14 -38.75
C GLY A 30 4.21 25.65 -39.06
N ARG A 31 5.18 25.17 -39.84
CA ARG A 31 5.42 23.74 -40.07
C ARG A 31 6.80 23.41 -39.51
N PHE A 32 6.86 22.36 -38.70
CA PHE A 32 8.06 21.96 -37.98
C PHE A 32 8.23 20.44 -38.08
N ASN A 33 9.48 19.98 -38.08
CA ASN A 33 9.81 18.56 -38.07
C ASN A 33 9.91 18.06 -36.61
N PHE A 34 9.14 17.04 -36.29
CA PHE A 34 9.07 16.44 -34.96
C PHE A 34 9.52 14.97 -35.03
N ASP A 35 10.40 14.53 -34.13
CA ASP A 35 10.93 13.17 -34.07
C ASP A 35 10.29 12.38 -32.91
N ARG A 36 10.01 11.09 -33.13
CA ARG A 36 9.22 10.22 -32.23
C ARG A 36 9.87 9.94 -30.87
N ARG A 37 11.11 10.37 -30.64
CA ARG A 37 11.95 9.91 -29.51
C ARG A 37 12.06 10.90 -28.35
N GLU A 38 11.68 12.16 -28.51
CA GLU A 38 11.80 13.17 -27.45
C GLU A 38 10.44 13.76 -27.02
N ARG A 39 10.35 14.21 -25.76
CA ARG A 39 9.18 14.97 -25.27
C ARG A 39 9.32 16.40 -25.76
N GLU A 40 8.70 16.68 -26.90
CA GLU A 40 8.70 17.98 -27.53
C GLU A 40 7.71 18.91 -26.81
N VAL A 41 8.17 20.10 -26.45
CA VAL A 41 7.43 21.05 -25.61
C VAL A 41 7.21 22.34 -26.39
N VAL A 42 5.96 22.77 -26.49
CA VAL A 42 5.62 24.14 -26.88
C VAL A 42 5.48 24.96 -25.61
N GLN A 43 6.35 25.94 -25.43
CA GLN A 43 6.37 26.80 -24.24
C GLN A 43 5.72 28.15 -24.54
N ILE A 44 4.72 28.52 -23.75
CA ILE A 44 4.14 29.87 -23.74
C ILE A 44 4.79 30.64 -22.59
N THR A 45 5.34 31.82 -22.86
CA THR A 45 6.00 32.69 -21.87
C THR A 45 5.29 34.03 -21.79
N THR A 46 5.29 34.63 -20.60
CA THR A 46 4.80 35.99 -20.33
C THR A 46 5.90 37.05 -20.38
N GLU A 47 7.13 36.64 -20.70
CA GLU A 47 8.27 37.54 -20.78
C GLU A 47 8.11 38.54 -21.93
N GLY A 48 8.19 39.84 -21.62
CA GLY A 48 8.06 40.92 -22.60
C GLY A 48 6.62 41.27 -23.04
N THR A 49 5.58 40.74 -22.39
CA THR A 49 4.18 41.04 -22.73
C THR A 49 3.58 42.16 -21.88
N ARG A 50 2.77 43.03 -22.50
CA ARG A 50 2.14 44.20 -21.84
C ARG A 50 0.73 43.95 -21.28
N ARG A 51 0.13 42.78 -21.55
CA ARG A 51 -1.23 42.40 -21.15
C ARG A 51 -1.27 40.91 -20.78
N VAL A 52 -2.44 40.43 -20.34
CA VAL A 52 -2.70 39.03 -20.00
C VAL A 52 -2.37 38.13 -21.19
N VAL A 53 -1.67 37.03 -20.91
CA VAL A 53 -1.35 35.97 -21.88
C VAL A 53 -2.29 34.79 -21.62
N ILE A 54 -3.05 34.41 -22.65
CA ILE A 54 -3.98 33.28 -22.59
C ILE A 54 -3.28 32.03 -23.13
N ALA A 55 -3.35 30.93 -22.38
CA ALA A 55 -2.94 29.61 -22.82
C ALA A 55 -4.18 28.71 -22.89
N ASP A 56 -4.47 28.20 -24.08
CA ASP A 56 -5.62 27.34 -24.34
C ASP A 56 -5.12 25.99 -24.90
N ALA A 57 -5.38 25.67 -26.18
CA ALA A 57 -5.03 24.40 -26.79
C ALA A 57 -4.04 24.52 -27.95
N ILE A 58 -3.28 23.44 -28.18
CA ILE A 58 -2.36 23.28 -29.32
C ILE A 58 -2.75 22.01 -30.08
N ARG A 59 -2.75 22.08 -31.41
CA ARG A 59 -3.04 20.95 -32.29
C ARG A 59 -1.93 20.76 -33.32
N LEU A 60 -1.37 19.54 -33.36
CA LEU A 60 -0.39 19.12 -34.37
C LEU A 60 -1.11 18.35 -35.48
N VAL A 61 -0.89 18.74 -36.74
CA VAL A 61 -1.51 18.10 -37.91
C VAL A 61 -0.39 17.56 -38.83
N PRO A 62 -0.34 16.24 -39.09
CA PRO A 62 0.67 15.67 -39.97
C PRO A 62 0.42 16.06 -41.43
N VAL A 63 1.48 16.48 -42.14
CA VAL A 63 1.41 16.77 -43.58
C VAL A 63 1.77 15.49 -44.34
N MET A 64 0.79 14.83 -44.94
CA MET A 64 1.04 13.69 -45.83
C MET A 64 1.56 14.18 -47.19
N LYS A 65 2.78 13.79 -47.59
CA LYS A 65 3.25 13.95 -48.97
C LYS A 65 2.52 12.93 -49.85
N VAL A 66 1.68 13.41 -50.78
CA VAL A 66 1.14 12.57 -51.87
C VAL A 66 2.28 12.32 -52.86
N PRO A 67 2.53 11.07 -53.31
CA PRO A 67 3.57 10.79 -54.29
C PRO A 67 3.14 11.35 -55.66
N SER A 68 3.99 12.18 -56.26
CA SER A 68 3.83 12.68 -57.62
C SER A 68 3.89 11.52 -58.62
N THR A 69 2.84 11.40 -59.44
CA THR A 69 2.78 10.50 -60.59
C THR A 69 3.65 11.06 -61.71
N ASP A 70 4.86 10.53 -61.84
CA ASP A 70 5.61 10.61 -63.09
C ASP A 70 6.24 9.24 -63.35
N LYS A 71 5.82 8.62 -64.46
CA LYS A 71 6.63 7.73 -65.31
C LYS A 71 5.82 7.22 -66.49
N THR A 72 6.06 7.87 -67.62
CA THR A 72 6.05 7.24 -68.94
C THR A 72 7.12 6.14 -69.00
N ALA A 73 6.75 4.90 -69.32
CA ALA A 73 7.66 3.92 -69.92
C ALA A 73 6.92 2.72 -70.56
N LYS A 74 7.35 2.44 -71.79
CA LYS A 74 6.97 1.39 -72.73
C LYS A 74 6.88 -0.03 -72.16
N LYS A 75 5.88 -0.79 -72.63
CA LYS A 75 5.75 -2.25 -72.50
C LYS A 75 6.91 -2.98 -73.19
N SER A 76 7.55 -3.92 -72.49
CA SER A 76 8.26 -5.05 -73.10
C SER A 76 7.93 -6.35 -72.35
N THR A 77 7.83 -7.43 -73.10
CA THR A 77 7.19 -8.71 -72.76
C THR A 77 7.99 -9.62 -71.80
N ALA A 78 9.01 -9.10 -71.10
CA ALA A 78 9.80 -9.84 -70.11
C ALA A 78 9.27 -9.70 -68.66
N ASP A 79 8.40 -8.72 -68.38
CA ASP A 79 7.95 -8.39 -67.02
C ASP A 79 6.83 -9.29 -66.47
N SER A 80 6.15 -10.08 -67.30
CA SER A 80 5.03 -10.92 -66.82
C SER A 80 5.49 -12.11 -65.95
N LYS A 81 6.65 -12.71 -66.27
CA LYS A 81 7.23 -13.81 -65.47
C LYS A 81 7.81 -13.32 -64.14
N LYS A 82 8.48 -12.17 -64.12
CA LYS A 82 9.00 -11.55 -62.88
C LYS A 82 7.87 -11.09 -61.95
N ASN A 83 6.81 -10.48 -62.48
CA ASN A 83 5.64 -10.10 -61.68
C ASN A 83 4.87 -11.30 -61.11
N ASN A 84 4.76 -12.41 -61.85
CA ASN A 84 4.13 -13.62 -61.33
C ASN A 84 4.96 -14.30 -60.23
N MET A 85 6.30 -14.28 -60.36
CA MET A 85 7.20 -14.81 -59.33
C MET A 85 7.16 -13.96 -58.05
N VAL A 86 7.09 -12.63 -58.16
CA VAL A 86 6.92 -11.72 -57.03
C VAL A 86 5.55 -11.91 -56.36
N LYS A 87 4.46 -12.05 -57.14
CA LYS A 87 3.13 -12.36 -56.59
C LYS A 87 3.08 -13.70 -55.86
N PHE A 88 3.79 -14.71 -56.38
CA PHE A 88 3.90 -16.02 -55.72
C PHE A 88 4.71 -15.94 -54.42
N GLN A 89 5.80 -15.15 -54.41
CA GLN A 89 6.56 -14.89 -53.19
C GLN A 89 5.75 -14.13 -52.14
N ILE A 90 4.95 -13.14 -52.54
CA ILE A 90 4.04 -12.42 -51.64
C ILE A 90 3.01 -13.38 -51.06
N LYS A 91 2.38 -14.23 -51.89
CA LYS A 91 1.40 -15.21 -51.42
C LYS A 91 2.00 -16.24 -50.45
N ASN A 92 3.22 -16.70 -50.72
CA ASN A 92 3.94 -17.59 -49.81
C ASN A 92 4.35 -16.88 -48.51
N ALA A 93 4.73 -15.60 -48.59
CA ALA A 93 5.02 -14.79 -47.40
C ALA A 93 3.76 -14.56 -46.56
N GLU A 94 2.60 -14.33 -47.19
CA GLU A 94 1.30 -14.20 -46.51
C GLU A 94 0.92 -15.50 -45.78
N ILE A 95 1.06 -16.65 -46.44
CA ILE A 95 0.84 -17.97 -45.82
C ILE A 95 1.80 -18.17 -44.64
N ARG A 96 3.09 -17.85 -44.81
CA ARG A 96 4.11 -17.93 -43.75
C ARG A 96 3.78 -17.04 -42.56
N VAL A 97 3.28 -15.83 -42.80
CA VAL A 97 2.87 -14.89 -41.74
C VAL A 97 1.68 -15.45 -40.98
N GLU A 98 0.71 -16.07 -41.67
CA GLU A 98 -0.46 -16.66 -41.02
C GLU A 98 -0.11 -17.91 -40.20
N GLU A 99 0.79 -18.76 -40.71
CA GLU A 99 1.38 -19.87 -39.95
C GLU A 99 2.10 -19.37 -38.68
N LEU A 100 2.93 -18.33 -38.81
CA LEU A 100 3.66 -17.76 -37.68
C LEU A 100 2.73 -17.13 -36.63
N LYS A 101 1.63 -16.48 -37.05
CA LYS A 101 0.60 -15.99 -36.12
C LYS A 101 -0.03 -17.14 -35.35
N ASN A 102 -0.38 -18.24 -36.04
CA ASN A 102 -0.95 -19.42 -35.39
C ASN A 102 0.02 -20.04 -34.38
N LEU A 103 1.30 -20.15 -34.74
CA LEU A 103 2.34 -20.62 -33.82
C LEU A 103 2.53 -19.70 -32.60
N ILE A 104 2.46 -18.38 -32.77
CA ILE A 104 2.49 -17.42 -31.65
C ILE A 104 1.29 -17.61 -30.73
N VAL A 105 0.10 -17.86 -31.28
CA VAL A 105 -1.11 -18.13 -30.49
C VAL A 105 -0.97 -19.43 -29.70
N GLU A 106 -0.49 -20.51 -30.32
CA GLU A 106 -0.23 -21.77 -29.62
C GLU A 106 0.84 -21.64 -28.54
N HIS A 107 1.93 -20.94 -28.84
CA HIS A 107 3.01 -20.69 -27.89
C HIS A 107 2.51 -19.85 -26.70
N ASN A 108 1.67 -18.85 -26.94
CA ASN A 108 1.06 -18.04 -25.87
C ASN A 108 0.08 -18.83 -25.01
N LYS A 109 -0.63 -19.83 -25.58
CA LYS A 109 -1.49 -20.75 -24.80
C LYS A 109 -0.68 -21.67 -23.89
N LYS A 110 0.51 -22.09 -24.33
CA LYS A 110 1.46 -22.92 -23.55
C LYS A 110 2.41 -22.11 -22.68
N ALA A 111 2.36 -20.79 -22.73
CA ALA A 111 3.25 -19.94 -21.95
C ALA A 111 2.96 -20.12 -20.44
N PRO A 112 4.00 -20.28 -19.61
CA PRO A 112 3.81 -20.30 -18.17
C PRO A 112 3.16 -19.00 -17.71
N PRO A 113 2.40 -19.01 -16.59
CA PRO A 113 1.82 -17.81 -16.04
C PRO A 113 2.90 -16.74 -15.88
N LYS A 114 2.60 -15.50 -16.30
CA LYS A 114 3.55 -14.39 -16.21
C LYS A 114 4.03 -14.29 -14.77
N ALA A 115 5.34 -14.38 -14.58
CA ALA A 115 5.95 -14.20 -13.27
C ALA A 115 5.44 -12.89 -12.65
N GLN A 116 5.06 -12.94 -11.38
CA GLN A 116 4.62 -11.75 -10.67
C GLN A 116 5.77 -10.75 -10.66
N LYS A 117 5.53 -9.58 -11.27
CA LYS A 117 6.51 -8.49 -11.28
C LYS A 117 6.24 -7.60 -10.07
N ALA A 118 7.27 -7.35 -9.28
CA ALA A 118 7.25 -6.32 -8.25
C ALA A 118 7.95 -5.06 -8.78
N LEU A 119 7.46 -3.88 -8.38
CA LEU A 119 8.22 -2.65 -8.54
C LEU A 119 9.49 -2.78 -7.69
N SER A 120 10.65 -2.62 -8.32
CA SER A 120 11.95 -2.66 -7.65
C SER A 120 12.77 -1.47 -8.09
N VAL A 121 13.62 -1.00 -7.19
CA VAL A 121 14.54 0.11 -7.44
C VAL A 121 15.85 -0.48 -7.93
N ARG A 122 16.42 0.08 -8.99
CA ARG A 122 17.77 -0.26 -9.45
C ARG A 122 18.68 0.94 -9.26
N GLU A 123 19.95 0.69 -8.95
CA GLU A 123 20.94 1.76 -8.98
C GLU A 123 21.12 2.29 -10.40
N GLN A 124 21.37 3.58 -10.49
CA GLN A 124 21.68 4.24 -11.74
C GLN A 124 23.16 3.98 -12.07
N LYS A 125 23.48 3.79 -13.36
CA LYS A 125 24.85 3.50 -13.82
C LYS A 125 25.86 4.59 -13.46
N ALA A 126 25.42 5.85 -13.48
CA ALA A 126 26.22 7.00 -13.09
C ALA A 126 25.63 7.55 -11.79
N ALA A 127 26.05 6.98 -10.67
CA ALA A 127 25.74 7.51 -9.35
C ALA A 127 26.99 8.25 -8.85
N GLY A 128 26.89 9.57 -8.67
CA GLY A 128 27.95 10.39 -8.07
C GLY A 128 27.40 11.62 -7.36
N ASP A 129 28.28 12.59 -7.18
CA ASP A 129 27.95 13.94 -6.75
C ASP A 129 26.88 14.55 -7.67
N TRP A 130 26.08 15.46 -7.13
CA TRP A 130 24.94 16.00 -7.87
C TRP A 130 24.89 17.52 -7.80
N HIS A 131 24.38 18.13 -8.86
CA HIS A 131 24.15 19.57 -8.90
C HIS A 131 22.88 19.94 -8.13
N VAL A 132 22.92 21.04 -7.38
CA VAL A 132 21.70 21.61 -6.79
C VAL A 132 20.78 22.08 -7.93
N HIS A 133 19.57 21.56 -8.02
CA HIS A 133 18.58 22.09 -8.98
C HIS A 133 17.98 23.39 -8.44
N LEU A 134 18.42 24.53 -8.98
CA LEU A 134 17.98 25.84 -8.52
C LEU A 134 16.48 26.00 -8.80
N ARG A 135 15.71 26.26 -7.73
CA ARG A 135 14.24 26.36 -7.76
C ARG A 135 13.56 25.09 -8.31
N GLY A 136 14.21 23.92 -8.19
CA GLY A 136 13.67 22.63 -8.66
C GLY A 136 13.70 22.44 -10.18
N GLY A 137 14.32 23.34 -10.94
CA GLY A 137 14.47 23.20 -12.38
C GLY A 137 15.54 22.17 -12.74
N ILE A 138 15.15 21.04 -13.34
CA ILE A 138 16.06 19.93 -13.72
C ILE A 138 17.20 20.40 -14.65
N ARG A 139 16.94 21.42 -15.48
CA ARG A 139 17.93 22.00 -16.41
C ARG A 139 18.72 23.17 -15.80
N ASN A 140 18.27 23.72 -14.68
CA ASN A 140 18.92 24.86 -14.03
C ASN A 140 19.86 24.36 -12.93
N LEU A 141 21.03 23.91 -13.36
CA LEU A 141 22.03 23.30 -12.49
C LEU A 141 22.82 24.40 -11.74
N GLY A 142 22.79 24.33 -10.42
CA GLY A 142 23.62 25.12 -9.52
C GLY A 142 24.98 24.45 -9.25
N PRO A 143 25.65 24.80 -8.14
CA PRO A 143 26.93 24.20 -7.79
C PRO A 143 26.84 22.69 -7.60
N LEU A 144 27.91 21.98 -7.94
CA LEU A 144 28.08 20.56 -7.65
C LEU A 144 28.26 20.39 -6.15
N VAL A 145 27.48 19.51 -5.54
CA VAL A 145 27.57 19.21 -4.11
C VAL A 145 28.14 17.82 -3.93
N PRO A 146 29.28 17.70 -3.22
CA PRO A 146 29.83 16.40 -2.92
C PRO A 146 28.88 15.63 -2.01
N ARG A 147 28.84 14.32 -2.18
CA ARG A 147 28.04 13.47 -1.30
C ARG A 147 28.56 13.55 0.13
N GLY A 148 27.63 13.80 1.04
CA GLY A 148 27.85 13.70 2.47
C GLY A 148 27.09 12.54 3.08
N PHE A 149 27.46 12.20 4.31
CA PHE A 149 26.66 11.36 5.19
C PHE A 149 26.05 12.21 6.32
N LEU A 150 25.21 11.61 7.17
CA LEU A 150 24.50 12.29 8.26
C LEU A 150 25.46 12.78 9.36
N VAL A 151 26.06 13.96 9.17
CA VAL A 151 27.07 14.56 10.08
C VAL A 151 26.57 14.63 11.52
N VAL A 152 25.31 15.03 11.74
CA VAL A 152 24.71 15.13 13.08
C VAL A 152 24.62 13.77 13.80
N ALA A 153 24.46 12.69 13.05
CA ALA A 153 24.38 11.33 13.58
C ALA A 153 25.74 10.60 13.59
N THR A 154 26.76 11.20 12.98
CA THR A 154 28.15 10.72 12.99
C THR A 154 29.09 11.82 13.51
N PRO A 155 28.99 12.21 14.78
CA PRO A 155 29.97 13.10 15.38
C PRO A 155 31.36 12.44 15.30
N GLN A 156 32.36 13.28 15.03
CA GLN A 156 33.74 12.83 14.87
C GLN A 156 34.16 12.01 16.11
N HIS A 157 34.81 10.86 15.87
CA HIS A 157 35.31 9.92 16.88
C HIS A 157 34.28 9.04 17.62
N THR A 158 32.97 9.21 17.38
CA THR A 158 31.95 8.41 18.10
C THR A 158 31.30 7.34 17.24
N SER A 159 31.09 7.61 15.95
CA SER A 159 30.44 6.67 15.01
C SER A 159 31.30 6.51 13.75
N PRO A 160 31.47 5.27 13.24
CA PRO A 160 32.20 5.06 12.01
C PRO A 160 31.46 5.71 10.84
N PHE A 161 32.19 6.49 10.03
CA PHE A 161 31.68 7.02 8.78
C PHE A 161 31.71 5.91 7.73
N PRO A 162 30.57 5.50 7.14
CA PRO A 162 30.59 4.49 6.11
C PRO A 162 31.26 5.04 4.85
N GLN A 163 32.27 4.34 4.34
CA GLN A 163 32.89 4.69 3.07
C GLN A 163 31.94 4.35 1.93
N ILE A 164 31.61 5.33 1.10
CA ILE A 164 30.72 5.17 -0.04
C ILE A 164 31.58 4.90 -1.29
N PRO A 165 31.47 3.72 -1.92
CA PRO A 165 32.25 3.41 -3.13
C PRO A 165 31.91 4.35 -4.29
N GLU A 166 32.90 4.64 -5.14
CA GLU A 166 32.69 5.39 -6.38
C GLU A 166 31.69 4.66 -7.30
N GLY A 167 30.78 5.40 -7.93
CA GLY A 167 29.75 4.83 -8.81
C GLY A 167 28.57 4.16 -8.11
N SER A 168 28.57 4.05 -6.77
CA SER A 168 27.45 3.53 -5.98
C SER A 168 26.46 4.64 -5.58
N SER A 169 25.29 4.32 -5.04
CA SER A 169 24.37 5.34 -4.51
C SER A 169 24.59 5.70 -3.03
N GLY A 170 25.39 4.93 -2.28
CA GLY A 170 25.53 5.08 -0.82
C GLY A 170 24.36 4.49 -0.01
N ARG A 171 23.29 3.98 -0.66
CA ARG A 171 22.10 3.47 0.04
C ARG A 171 22.35 2.16 0.76
N LEU A 172 23.19 1.30 0.19
CA LEU A 172 23.54 0.02 0.81
C LEU A 172 24.39 0.25 2.06
N GLU A 173 25.33 1.19 1.97
CA GLU A 173 26.21 1.63 3.05
C GLU A 173 25.40 2.26 4.18
N LEU A 174 24.43 3.12 3.85
CA LEU A 174 23.46 3.64 4.81
C LEU A 174 22.66 2.51 5.47
N ALA A 175 22.20 1.51 4.70
CA ALA A 175 21.45 0.38 5.25
C ALA A 175 22.31 -0.45 6.22
N HIS A 176 23.57 -0.73 5.87
CA HIS A 176 24.52 -1.43 6.75
C HIS A 176 24.85 -0.61 8.00
N TRP A 177 24.99 0.71 7.87
CA TRP A 177 25.23 1.60 9.01
C TRP A 177 24.03 1.66 9.96
N VAL A 178 22.81 1.76 9.43
CA VAL A 178 21.58 1.77 10.25
C VAL A 178 21.39 0.42 10.95
N SER A 179 21.60 -0.70 10.26
CA SER A 179 21.41 -2.06 10.80
C SER A 179 22.64 -2.64 11.50
N SER A 180 23.69 -1.85 11.67
CA SER A 180 24.93 -2.26 12.31
C SER A 180 24.68 -2.66 13.79
N PRO A 181 25.29 -3.75 14.28
CA PRO A 181 25.28 -4.10 15.70
C PRO A 181 25.88 -3.01 16.61
N GLN A 182 26.76 -2.16 16.07
CA GLN A 182 27.36 -1.03 16.78
C GLN A 182 26.36 0.13 16.96
N ASN A 183 25.23 0.11 16.25
CA ASN A 183 24.14 1.07 16.42
C ASN A 183 23.02 0.48 17.32
N PRO A 184 22.99 0.80 18.62
CA PRO A 184 22.00 0.25 19.54
C PRO A 184 20.58 0.80 19.30
N LEU A 185 20.43 1.97 18.65
CA LEU A 185 19.14 2.62 18.50
C LEU A 185 18.18 1.81 17.63
N THR A 186 18.68 1.21 16.55
CA THR A 186 17.85 0.42 15.63
C THR A 186 17.22 -0.78 16.34
N ALA A 187 18.03 -1.52 17.12
CA ALA A 187 17.54 -2.64 17.91
C ALA A 187 16.56 -2.20 19.01
N ARG A 188 16.89 -1.14 19.77
CA ARG A 188 16.01 -0.59 20.83
C ARG A 188 14.66 -0.13 20.28
N VAL A 189 14.65 0.62 19.18
CA VAL A 189 13.42 1.11 18.54
C VAL A 189 12.59 -0.07 18.03
N PHE A 190 13.21 -1.06 17.40
CA PHE A 190 12.50 -2.23 16.87
C PHE A 190 11.90 -3.10 17.99
N VAL A 191 12.66 -3.36 19.05
CA VAL A 191 12.18 -4.07 20.24
C VAL A 191 11.03 -3.33 20.89
N ASN A 192 11.13 -2.01 21.07
CA ASN A 192 10.06 -1.21 21.65
C ASN A 192 8.77 -1.25 20.82
N ARG A 193 8.89 -1.19 19.48
CA ARG A 193 7.74 -1.35 18.58
C ARG A 193 7.12 -2.74 18.69
N THR A 194 7.95 -3.79 18.75
CA THR A 194 7.49 -5.18 18.94
C THR A 194 6.75 -5.32 20.27
N TRP A 195 7.34 -4.78 21.35
CA TRP A 195 6.73 -4.75 22.66
C TRP A 195 5.39 -4.01 22.64
N ARG A 196 5.31 -2.83 22.03
CA ARG A 196 4.06 -2.10 21.83
C ARG A 196 3.00 -2.93 21.11
N HIS A 197 3.35 -3.64 20.03
CA HIS A 197 2.37 -4.45 19.32
C HIS A 197 1.80 -5.58 20.18
N LEU A 198 2.59 -6.11 21.11
CA LEU A 198 2.20 -7.19 22.02
C LEU A 198 1.44 -6.68 23.26
N PHE A 199 1.88 -5.58 23.87
CA PHE A 199 1.33 -5.02 25.12
C PHE A 199 0.44 -3.79 24.91
N GLY A 200 0.21 -3.33 23.67
CA GLY A 200 -0.53 -2.08 23.37
C GLY A 200 0.25 -0.78 23.63
N ARG A 201 1.24 -0.80 24.53
CA ARG A 201 2.12 0.33 24.88
C ARG A 201 3.58 -0.12 24.86
N GLY A 202 4.48 0.71 24.35
CA GLY A 202 5.92 0.46 24.38
C GLY A 202 6.54 0.72 25.76
N ILE A 203 7.70 0.13 26.04
CA ILE A 203 8.55 0.47 27.20
C ILE A 203 8.91 1.98 27.16
N VAL A 204 9.16 2.50 25.96
CA VAL A 204 9.18 3.92 25.64
C VAL A 204 7.84 4.27 25.01
N SER A 205 7.06 5.16 25.62
CA SER A 205 5.73 5.52 25.12
C SER A 205 5.79 6.29 23.79
N SER A 206 6.84 7.09 23.60
CA SER A 206 7.15 7.78 22.33
C SER A 206 7.82 6.85 21.32
N THR A 207 7.01 6.06 20.62
CA THR A 207 7.47 4.97 19.74
C THR A 207 8.38 5.41 18.59
N ASP A 208 8.17 6.64 18.10
CA ASP A 208 8.92 7.22 16.98
C ASP A 208 9.98 8.25 17.42
N ASN A 209 10.09 8.54 18.72
CA ASN A 209 11.02 9.53 19.23
C ASN A 209 11.76 9.02 20.47
N PHE A 210 13.02 8.63 20.26
CA PHE A 210 13.96 8.21 21.31
C PHE A 210 14.96 9.33 21.67
N GLY A 211 14.77 10.52 21.10
CA GLY A 211 15.61 11.69 21.38
C GLY A 211 15.21 12.42 22.66
N LYS A 212 15.81 13.59 22.90
CA LYS A 212 15.56 14.42 24.10
C LYS A 212 14.11 14.88 24.26
N MET A 213 13.36 14.99 23.16
CA MET A 213 11.94 15.35 23.16
C MET A 213 11.01 14.14 23.35
N GLY A 214 11.56 12.93 23.37
CA GLY A 214 10.83 11.69 23.64
C GLY A 214 10.69 11.41 25.14
N SER A 215 9.81 10.45 25.44
CA SER A 215 9.69 9.85 26.77
C SER A 215 10.93 8.99 27.09
N ARG A 216 11.27 8.91 28.38
CA ARG A 216 12.28 7.96 28.86
C ARG A 216 11.68 6.54 28.96
N PRO A 217 12.48 5.48 28.77
CA PRO A 217 12.03 4.10 28.99
C PRO A 217 11.61 3.91 30.45
N THR A 218 10.50 3.22 30.68
CA THR A 218 10.10 2.81 32.03
C THR A 218 11.06 1.79 32.63
N HIS A 219 11.56 0.87 31.78
CA HIS A 219 12.49 -0.20 32.17
C HIS A 219 13.70 -0.19 31.21
N PRO A 220 14.72 0.67 31.43
CA PRO A 220 15.87 0.79 30.55
C PRO A 220 16.67 -0.51 30.42
N GLU A 221 16.91 -1.20 31.55
CA GLU A 221 17.69 -2.45 31.56
C GLU A 221 16.99 -3.58 30.79
N LEU A 222 15.66 -3.67 30.89
CA LEU A 222 14.86 -4.64 30.13
C LEU A 222 14.94 -4.36 28.62
N LEU A 223 14.81 -3.08 28.24
CA LEU A 223 14.91 -2.67 26.84
C LEU A 223 16.29 -3.01 26.28
N ASP A 224 17.35 -2.76 27.04
CA ASP A 224 18.73 -3.03 26.65
C ASP A 224 19.01 -4.53 26.55
N TYR A 225 18.53 -5.32 27.51
CA TYR A 225 18.59 -6.78 27.46
C TYR A 225 17.90 -7.33 26.21
N LEU A 226 16.67 -6.88 25.92
CA LEU A 226 15.93 -7.36 24.75
C LEU A 226 16.56 -6.89 23.43
N ALA A 227 17.13 -5.68 23.38
CA ALA A 227 17.85 -5.18 22.22
C ALA A 227 19.10 -6.00 21.94
N GLN A 228 19.90 -6.30 22.96
CA GLN A 228 21.07 -7.18 22.83
C GLN A 228 20.66 -8.59 22.41
N PHE A 229 19.65 -9.17 23.07
CA PHE A 229 19.09 -10.47 22.70
C PHE A 229 18.66 -10.52 21.22
N PHE A 230 18.06 -9.45 20.71
CA PHE A 230 17.62 -9.37 19.32
C PHE A 230 18.80 -9.36 18.33
N ILE A 231 19.88 -8.64 18.65
CA ILE A 231 21.12 -8.60 17.86
C ILE A 231 21.79 -9.99 17.87
N ASP A 232 21.97 -10.58 19.06
CA ASP A 232 22.64 -11.87 19.26
C ASP A 232 21.90 -13.01 18.53
N ASN A 233 20.57 -12.91 18.44
CA ASN A 233 19.72 -13.86 17.72
C ASN A 233 19.51 -13.49 16.24
N LYS A 234 20.49 -12.82 15.62
CA LYS A 234 20.53 -12.48 14.18
C LYS A 234 19.27 -11.75 13.71
N TRP A 235 18.74 -10.83 14.51
CA TRP A 235 17.57 -10.02 14.18
C TRP A 235 16.30 -10.85 13.87
N SER A 236 16.20 -12.05 14.45
CA SER A 236 15.03 -12.93 14.28
C SER A 236 13.81 -12.39 15.03
N ILE A 237 12.87 -11.82 14.28
CA ILE A 237 11.58 -11.31 14.82
C ILE A 237 10.82 -12.41 15.56
N LYS A 238 10.78 -13.63 15.01
CA LYS A 238 10.07 -14.77 15.63
C LYS A 238 10.69 -15.15 16.97
N THR A 239 12.01 -15.13 17.07
CA THR A 239 12.72 -15.46 18.33
C THR A 239 12.45 -14.40 19.39
N LEU A 240 12.47 -13.12 19.02
CA LEU A 240 12.12 -12.02 19.92
C LEU A 240 10.67 -12.12 20.41
N ILE A 241 9.72 -12.30 19.49
CA ILE A 241 8.30 -12.46 19.86
C ILE A 241 8.14 -13.65 20.82
N ARG A 242 8.73 -14.81 20.50
CA ARG A 242 8.69 -15.99 21.37
C ARG A 242 9.21 -15.69 22.78
N LYS A 243 10.35 -14.99 22.89
CA LYS A 243 10.95 -14.61 24.18
C LYS A 243 10.01 -13.73 25.00
N ILE A 244 9.31 -12.79 24.35
CA ILE A 244 8.36 -11.90 25.02
C ILE A 244 7.10 -12.65 25.45
N VAL A 245 6.47 -13.43 24.54
CA VAL A 245 5.19 -14.10 24.86
C VAL A 245 5.32 -15.25 25.85
N LEU A 246 6.52 -15.81 26.02
CA LEU A 246 6.83 -16.80 27.05
C LEU A 246 7.29 -16.18 28.37
N SER A 247 7.35 -14.85 28.48
CA SER A 247 7.69 -14.18 29.74
C SER A 247 6.52 -14.23 30.72
N ALA A 248 6.84 -14.27 32.02
CA ALA A 248 5.82 -14.18 33.08
C ALA A 248 4.96 -12.93 32.92
N THR A 249 5.57 -11.78 32.59
CA THR A 249 4.87 -10.50 32.37
C THR A 249 3.82 -10.58 31.26
N TYR A 250 4.11 -11.23 30.13
CA TYR A 250 3.12 -11.36 29.05
C TYR A 250 1.97 -12.30 29.40
N GLN A 251 2.26 -13.33 30.21
CA GLN A 251 1.29 -14.36 30.63
C GLN A 251 0.44 -13.93 31.83
N MET A 252 0.65 -12.74 32.37
CA MET A 252 -0.20 -12.18 33.42
C MET A 252 -1.64 -11.99 32.93
N SER A 253 -2.59 -12.06 33.86
CA SER A 253 -3.99 -11.74 33.58
C SER A 253 -4.16 -10.26 33.25
N SER A 254 -5.13 -9.93 32.40
CA SER A 254 -5.60 -8.56 32.16
C SER A 254 -6.63 -8.08 33.19
N TYR A 255 -6.98 -8.92 34.16
CA TYR A 255 -7.84 -8.55 35.28
C TYR A 255 -7.08 -7.67 36.27
N ALA A 256 -7.67 -6.53 36.63
CA ALA A 256 -7.08 -5.59 37.58
C ALA A 256 -7.81 -5.69 38.93
N ASN A 257 -7.07 -6.06 39.98
CA ASN A 257 -7.58 -5.98 41.35
C ASN A 257 -7.55 -4.51 41.84
N GLU A 258 -8.39 -4.16 42.81
CA GLU A 258 -8.45 -2.79 43.35
C GLU A 258 -7.09 -2.27 43.82
N LYS A 259 -6.27 -3.12 44.45
CA LYS A 259 -4.92 -2.75 44.90
C LYS A 259 -4.01 -2.36 43.71
N THR A 260 -3.95 -3.20 42.69
CA THR A 260 -3.19 -2.92 41.46
C THR A 260 -3.66 -1.66 40.75
N LEU A 261 -4.97 -1.39 40.75
CA LEU A 261 -5.52 -0.19 40.12
C LEU A 261 -5.18 1.09 40.89
N LYS A 262 -5.05 1.00 42.22
CA LYS A 262 -4.60 2.12 43.08
C LYS A 262 -3.12 2.40 42.93
N GLU A 263 -2.29 1.37 42.84
CA GLU A 263 -0.82 1.51 42.77
C GLU A 263 -0.32 1.86 41.36
N ASP A 264 -0.91 1.26 40.30
CA ASP A 264 -0.52 1.50 38.91
C ASP A 264 -1.76 1.56 37.98
N PRO A 265 -2.51 2.68 38.01
CA PRO A 265 -3.72 2.83 37.20
C PRO A 265 -3.42 2.72 35.70
N GLU A 266 -2.32 3.33 35.25
CA GLU A 266 -1.90 3.41 33.84
C GLU A 266 -1.08 2.20 33.36
N ASN A 267 -0.91 1.19 34.22
CA ASN A 267 -0.12 -0.02 33.98
C ASN A 267 1.30 0.28 33.43
N GLN A 268 1.97 1.30 33.96
CA GLN A 268 3.32 1.70 33.53
C GLN A 268 4.38 0.66 33.88
N LEU A 269 4.14 -0.09 34.97
CA LEU A 269 5.02 -1.12 35.49
C LEU A 269 4.74 -2.50 34.89
N PHE A 270 3.74 -2.61 34.00
CA PHE A 270 3.29 -3.87 33.41
C PHE A 270 2.93 -4.91 34.50
N SER A 271 2.22 -4.49 35.55
CA SER A 271 1.78 -5.36 36.64
C SER A 271 0.63 -6.30 36.25
N ARG A 272 0.07 -6.10 35.05
CA ARG A 272 -0.99 -6.89 34.43
C ARG A 272 -0.83 -6.85 32.91
N GLN A 273 -1.51 -7.74 32.20
CA GLN A 273 -1.61 -7.61 30.74
C GLN A 273 -2.58 -6.49 30.36
N ASN A 274 -2.32 -5.83 29.23
CA ASN A 274 -3.16 -4.75 28.73
C ASN A 274 -4.25 -5.28 27.81
N ARG A 275 -5.49 -4.86 28.06
CA ARG A 275 -6.57 -5.01 27.08
C ARG A 275 -6.24 -4.19 25.85
N ARG A 276 -6.09 -4.87 24.70
CA ARG A 276 -5.64 -4.24 23.46
C ARG A 276 -6.79 -4.14 22.49
N ARG A 277 -7.01 -2.94 21.97
CA ARG A 277 -7.98 -2.74 20.90
C ARG A 277 -7.51 -3.39 19.60
N LEU A 278 -8.43 -4.03 18.89
CA LEU A 278 -8.18 -4.55 17.55
C LEU A 278 -8.01 -3.42 16.54
N GLU A 279 -7.06 -3.61 15.62
CA GLU A 279 -6.86 -2.74 14.46
C GLU A 279 -7.95 -2.99 13.41
N ALA A 280 -8.22 -2.01 12.54
CA ALA A 280 -9.28 -2.11 11.53
C ALA A 280 -9.19 -3.38 10.66
N GLU A 281 -7.98 -3.75 10.27
CA GLU A 281 -7.68 -4.96 9.51
C GLU A 281 -8.05 -6.22 10.29
N ALA A 282 -7.75 -6.25 11.58
CA ALA A 282 -8.05 -7.39 12.45
C ALA A 282 -9.55 -7.51 12.71
N ILE A 283 -10.27 -6.38 12.86
CA ILE A 283 -11.74 -6.37 12.98
C ILE A 283 -12.38 -6.96 11.72
N ARG A 284 -11.98 -6.49 10.53
CA ARG A 284 -12.46 -7.04 9.25
C ARG A 284 -12.12 -8.52 9.10
N ASP A 285 -10.87 -8.90 9.36
CA ASP A 285 -10.41 -10.28 9.23
C ASP A 285 -11.10 -11.22 10.23
N ALA A 286 -11.40 -10.77 11.45
CA ALA A 286 -12.16 -11.53 12.44
C ALA A 286 -13.58 -11.85 11.97
N MET A 287 -14.28 -10.88 11.36
CA MET A 287 -15.62 -11.12 10.79
C MET A 287 -15.57 -12.10 9.61
N LEU A 288 -14.58 -11.98 8.73
CA LEU A 288 -14.38 -12.90 7.61
C LEU A 288 -13.98 -14.31 8.08
N LEU A 289 -13.25 -14.41 9.18
CA LEU A 289 -12.90 -15.68 9.80
C LEU A 289 -14.13 -16.36 10.40
N ALA A 290 -14.93 -15.62 11.16
CA ALA A 290 -16.19 -16.12 11.74
C ALA A 290 -17.16 -16.60 10.66
N SER A 291 -17.28 -15.86 9.55
CA SER A 291 -18.13 -16.22 8.42
C SER A 291 -17.58 -17.34 7.52
N GLY A 292 -16.35 -17.79 7.75
CA GLY A 292 -15.69 -18.80 6.92
C GLY A 292 -15.35 -18.32 5.51
N GLN A 293 -15.34 -17.00 5.27
CA GLN A 293 -15.02 -16.40 3.97
C GLN A 293 -13.54 -16.04 3.82
N ILE A 294 -12.79 -16.01 4.93
CA ILE A 294 -11.38 -15.62 4.90
C ILE A 294 -10.55 -16.59 4.08
N THR A 295 -9.79 -16.05 3.14
CA THR A 295 -8.82 -16.83 2.36
C THR A 295 -7.40 -16.39 2.69
N PHE A 296 -6.53 -17.36 2.97
CA PHE A 296 -5.10 -17.12 3.29
C PHE A 296 -4.22 -17.05 2.04
N GLU A 297 -4.75 -17.46 0.89
CA GLU A 297 -4.12 -17.35 -0.42
C GLU A 297 -4.52 -16.03 -1.10
N ASN A 298 -3.64 -15.50 -1.94
CA ASN A 298 -3.93 -14.30 -2.73
C ASN A 298 -4.77 -14.65 -3.97
N SER A 299 -5.97 -15.20 -3.77
CA SER A 299 -6.76 -15.84 -4.84
C SER A 299 -8.01 -15.04 -5.25
N LYS A 300 -8.68 -14.33 -4.33
CA LYS A 300 -9.93 -13.58 -4.64
C LYS A 300 -9.97 -12.17 -4.04
N ALA A 301 -10.28 -11.18 -4.88
CA ALA A 301 -10.55 -9.82 -4.41
C ALA A 301 -11.68 -9.83 -3.36
N ASN A 302 -11.50 -9.09 -2.26
CA ASN A 302 -12.45 -8.89 -1.14
C ASN A 302 -12.68 -10.06 -0.16
N GLN A 303 -12.15 -11.26 -0.39
CA GLN A 303 -12.19 -12.39 0.57
C GLN A 303 -10.81 -12.69 1.20
N ASN A 304 -9.75 -12.10 0.63
CA ASN A 304 -8.41 -12.24 1.18
C ASN A 304 -8.29 -11.47 2.52
N ARG A 305 -7.38 -11.96 3.36
CA ARG A 305 -6.85 -11.22 4.51
C ARG A 305 -6.57 -9.77 4.15
N SER A 306 -6.91 -8.85 5.05
CA SER A 306 -6.72 -7.40 4.87
C SER A 306 -5.28 -7.02 4.53
N LEU A 307 -4.30 -7.81 5.01
CA LEU A 307 -2.88 -7.65 4.67
C LEU A 307 -2.60 -7.72 3.15
N PHE A 308 -3.39 -8.47 2.39
CA PHE A 308 -3.22 -8.61 0.94
C PHE A 308 -4.11 -7.65 0.14
N GLN A 309 -4.90 -6.82 0.82
CA GLN A 309 -5.79 -5.88 0.16
C GLN A 309 -4.96 -4.73 -0.44
N LYS A 310 -5.18 -4.46 -1.73
CA LYS A 310 -4.62 -3.27 -2.38
C LYS A 310 -5.41 -2.06 -1.94
N ILE A 311 -4.73 -1.10 -1.32
CA ILE A 311 -5.34 0.14 -0.83
C ILE A 311 -4.95 1.27 -1.78
N ASP A 312 -5.96 1.98 -2.27
CA ASP A 312 -5.75 3.27 -2.92
C ASP A 312 -5.51 4.32 -1.84
N ARG A 313 -4.39 5.04 -1.94
CA ARG A 313 -4.01 6.08 -0.97
C ARG A 313 -5.04 7.19 -0.89
N ASN A 314 -5.79 7.43 -1.96
CA ASN A 314 -6.81 8.48 -2.04
C ASN A 314 -8.23 7.97 -1.70
N LYS A 315 -8.42 6.65 -1.62
CA LYS A 315 -9.73 6.03 -1.37
C LYS A 315 -9.59 4.81 -0.47
N ILE A 316 -9.54 5.07 0.83
CA ILE A 316 -9.48 4.05 1.87
C ILE A 316 -10.89 3.44 2.03
N PRO A 317 -11.03 2.10 2.15
CA PRO A 317 -12.29 1.46 2.49
C PRO A 317 -12.93 2.04 3.75
N GLU A 318 -14.26 2.17 3.77
CA GLU A 318 -14.98 2.82 4.86
C GLU A 318 -14.70 2.19 6.23
N ILE A 319 -14.71 0.85 6.33
CA ILE A 319 -14.37 0.13 7.56
C ILE A 319 -12.98 0.52 8.08
N PHE A 320 -12.00 0.74 7.21
CA PHE A 320 -10.67 1.16 7.60
C PHE A 320 -10.67 2.61 8.09
N ALA A 321 -11.36 3.50 7.39
CA ALA A 321 -11.48 4.90 7.80
C ALA A 321 -12.16 5.05 9.18
N VAL A 322 -13.24 4.28 9.43
CA VAL A 322 -14.00 4.33 10.69
C VAL A 322 -13.21 3.77 11.88
N PHE A 323 -12.39 2.75 11.66
CA PHE A 323 -11.59 2.09 12.70
C PHE A 323 -10.13 2.56 12.75
N ASP A 324 -9.91 3.86 12.55
CA ASP A 324 -8.62 4.55 12.75
C ASP A 324 -7.45 3.98 11.93
N TYR A 325 -7.71 3.54 10.69
CA TYR A 325 -6.65 3.08 9.80
C TYR A 325 -5.62 4.20 9.53
N PRO A 326 -4.31 3.92 9.58
CA PRO A 326 -3.28 4.94 9.44
C PRO A 326 -3.29 5.55 8.03
N ASN A 327 -2.98 6.84 7.94
CA ASN A 327 -2.88 7.52 6.65
C ASN A 327 -1.78 6.85 5.77
N PRO A 328 -2.12 6.30 4.58
CA PRO A 328 -1.16 5.63 3.71
C PRO A 328 -0.03 6.52 3.16
N GLY A 329 -0.19 7.85 3.24
CA GLY A 329 0.80 8.84 2.79
C GLY A 329 1.77 9.30 3.88
N LEU A 330 1.55 8.91 5.14
CA LEU A 330 2.35 9.36 6.28
C LEU A 330 3.00 8.18 6.99
N VAL A 331 4.11 8.45 7.68
CA VAL A 331 4.72 7.49 8.60
C VAL A 331 3.96 7.54 9.92
N SER A 332 3.43 6.41 10.37
CA SER A 332 2.74 6.26 11.64
C SER A 332 3.32 5.08 12.40
N GLY A 333 4.11 5.32 13.44
CA GLY A 333 4.60 4.27 14.34
C GLY A 333 3.67 3.98 15.50
N ASN A 334 2.76 4.92 15.83
CA ASN A 334 1.65 4.70 16.75
C ASN A 334 0.33 5.06 16.04
N ARG A 335 -0.59 4.11 15.97
CA ARG A 335 -1.94 4.35 15.45
C ARG A 335 -2.78 5.03 16.53
N ASN A 336 -3.57 6.02 16.13
CA ASN A 336 -4.56 6.60 17.00
C ASN A 336 -5.64 5.55 17.28
N THR A 337 -6.19 5.58 18.49
CA THR A 337 -7.34 4.74 18.85
C THR A 337 -8.42 5.65 19.39
N SER A 338 -9.53 5.75 18.66
CA SER A 338 -10.69 6.53 19.05
C SER A 338 -11.83 5.60 19.49
N THR A 339 -12.65 6.09 20.42
CA THR A 339 -13.91 5.44 20.78
C THR A 339 -15.03 6.41 20.47
N VAL A 340 -15.49 6.37 19.23
CA VAL A 340 -16.50 7.29 18.69
C VAL A 340 -17.81 6.55 18.44
N PRO A 341 -18.97 7.21 18.65
CA PRO A 341 -20.27 6.61 18.36
C PRO A 341 -20.42 6.12 16.92
N THR A 342 -19.76 6.77 15.96
CA THR A 342 -19.78 6.39 14.54
C THR A 342 -19.25 4.98 14.30
N GLN A 343 -18.30 4.50 15.10
CA GLN A 343 -17.82 3.11 15.03
C GLN A 343 -18.90 2.12 15.46
N ALA A 344 -19.66 2.42 16.52
CA ALA A 344 -20.77 1.57 16.94
C ALA A 344 -21.90 1.59 15.91
N LEU A 345 -22.25 2.77 15.39
CA LEU A 345 -23.25 2.92 14.33
C LEU A 345 -22.85 2.18 13.05
N PHE A 346 -21.57 2.19 12.67
CA PHE A 346 -21.08 1.41 11.54
C PHE A 346 -21.30 -0.09 11.76
N MET A 347 -21.00 -0.62 12.95
CA MET A 347 -21.22 -2.04 13.24
C MET A 347 -22.70 -2.43 13.21
N MET A 348 -23.59 -1.52 13.61
CA MET A 348 -25.03 -1.74 13.60
C MET A 348 -25.65 -1.64 12.19
N ASN A 349 -25.13 -0.77 11.32
CA ASN A 349 -25.82 -0.42 10.07
C ASN A 349 -25.07 -0.79 8.79
N SER A 350 -23.83 -1.24 8.88
CA SER A 350 -23.05 -1.58 7.68
C SER A 350 -23.56 -2.87 7.02
N ASP A 351 -23.85 -2.80 5.72
CA ASP A 351 -24.19 -3.96 4.88
C ASP A 351 -23.14 -5.06 4.96
N PHE A 352 -21.86 -4.68 5.07
CA PHE A 352 -20.78 -5.64 5.22
C PHE A 352 -20.94 -6.44 6.52
N VAL A 353 -21.19 -5.77 7.65
CA VAL A 353 -21.29 -6.41 8.96
C VAL A 353 -22.53 -7.30 9.03
N MET A 354 -23.68 -6.80 8.58
CA MET A 354 -24.92 -7.59 8.50
C MET A 354 -24.74 -8.83 7.64
N ARG A 355 -24.10 -8.69 6.46
CA ARG A 355 -23.80 -9.84 5.59
C ARG A 355 -22.86 -10.84 6.25
N GLN A 356 -21.82 -10.40 6.96
CA GLN A 356 -20.94 -11.32 7.67
C GLN A 356 -21.67 -12.05 8.80
N ALA A 357 -22.63 -11.41 9.47
CA ALA A 357 -23.44 -12.06 10.50
C ALA A 357 -24.28 -13.21 9.93
N VAL A 358 -24.96 -12.97 8.80
CA VAL A 358 -25.72 -14.02 8.07
C VAL A 358 -24.82 -15.18 7.67
N LEU A 359 -23.68 -14.88 7.05
CA LEU A 359 -22.74 -15.91 6.60
C LEU A 359 -22.13 -16.71 7.76
N THR A 360 -21.93 -16.09 8.93
CA THR A 360 -21.46 -16.77 10.15
C THR A 360 -22.47 -17.77 10.66
N VAL A 361 -23.76 -17.40 10.69
CA VAL A 361 -24.83 -18.35 11.04
C VAL A 361 -24.86 -19.51 10.05
N GLN A 362 -24.82 -19.23 8.74
CA GLN A 362 -24.80 -20.27 7.71
C GLN A 362 -23.59 -21.22 7.85
N ASN A 363 -22.40 -20.68 8.14
CA ASN A 363 -21.18 -21.45 8.35
C ASN A 363 -21.27 -22.37 9.59
N ILE A 364 -21.82 -21.87 10.71
CA ILE A 364 -21.93 -22.65 11.95
C ILE A 364 -23.08 -23.66 11.87
N PHE A 365 -24.23 -23.27 11.31
CA PHE A 365 -25.43 -24.12 11.24
C PHE A 365 -25.38 -25.14 10.10
N GLY A 366 -24.59 -24.89 9.05
CA GLY A 366 -24.31 -25.87 8.01
C GLY A 366 -23.51 -27.09 8.51
N ARG A 367 -22.91 -27.01 9.71
CA ARG A 367 -22.24 -28.15 10.36
C ARG A 367 -23.30 -29.09 10.94
N LYS A 368 -23.45 -30.28 10.35
CA LYS A 368 -24.36 -31.33 10.85
C LYS A 368 -24.02 -31.72 12.29
N SER A 369 -25.04 -32.15 13.04
CA SER A 369 -24.96 -32.74 14.40
C SER A 369 -24.36 -31.87 15.50
N VAL A 370 -24.83 -30.61 15.62
CA VAL A 370 -24.49 -29.74 16.75
C VAL A 370 -25.78 -29.33 17.47
N ASP A 371 -25.87 -29.64 18.76
CA ASP A 371 -26.95 -29.17 19.64
C ASP A 371 -26.98 -27.64 19.73
N VAL A 372 -28.14 -27.05 20.05
CA VAL A 372 -28.35 -25.59 20.12
C VAL A 372 -27.37 -24.96 21.12
N GLU A 373 -27.15 -25.58 22.28
CA GLU A 373 -26.18 -25.08 23.25
C GLU A 373 -24.77 -25.00 22.66
N ARG A 374 -24.37 -26.04 21.93
CA ARG A 374 -23.05 -26.11 21.33
C ARG A 374 -22.91 -25.13 20.15
N LYS A 375 -23.99 -24.83 19.43
CA LYS A 375 -24.03 -23.76 18.42
C LYS A 375 -23.82 -22.39 19.06
N ILE A 376 -24.48 -22.10 20.18
CA ILE A 376 -24.28 -20.83 20.92
C ILE A 376 -22.83 -20.70 21.38
N LYS A 377 -22.25 -21.76 21.96
CA LYS A 377 -20.83 -21.76 22.35
C LYS A 377 -19.92 -21.49 21.16
N LEU A 378 -20.16 -22.13 20.02
CA LEU A 378 -19.38 -21.89 18.80
C LEU A 378 -19.52 -20.46 18.27
N VAL A 379 -20.71 -19.85 18.37
CA VAL A 379 -20.92 -18.44 17.98
C VAL A 379 -20.08 -17.52 18.84
N PHE A 380 -20.11 -17.69 20.17
CA PHE A 380 -19.30 -16.88 21.09
C PHE A 380 -17.79 -17.10 20.89
N LEU A 381 -17.34 -18.34 20.71
CA LEU A 381 -15.94 -18.62 20.42
C LEU A 381 -15.49 -18.04 19.07
N SER A 382 -16.36 -18.07 18.06
CA SER A 382 -16.02 -17.55 16.71
C SER A 382 -16.00 -16.02 16.68
N CYS A 383 -16.87 -15.35 17.45
CA CYS A 383 -16.94 -13.90 17.47
C CYS A 383 -15.99 -13.29 18.51
N LEU A 384 -16.02 -13.79 19.75
CA LEU A 384 -15.35 -13.18 20.90
C LEU A 384 -14.13 -13.99 21.41
N GLY A 385 -13.88 -15.18 20.88
CA GLY A 385 -12.74 -16.02 21.32
C GLY A 385 -12.87 -16.59 22.74
N ARG A 386 -14.06 -16.50 23.36
CA ARG A 386 -14.37 -17.02 24.70
C ARG A 386 -15.74 -17.67 24.74
N GLU A 387 -16.02 -18.42 25.80
CA GLU A 387 -17.37 -18.92 26.08
C GLU A 387 -18.28 -17.81 26.64
N PRO A 388 -19.62 -17.93 26.47
CA PRO A 388 -20.57 -17.03 27.13
C PRO A 388 -20.52 -17.21 28.64
N ASN A 389 -20.65 -16.11 29.39
CA ASN A 389 -20.86 -16.19 30.83
C ASN A 389 -22.30 -16.64 31.17
N TYR A 390 -22.58 -16.85 32.46
CA TYR A 390 -23.89 -17.34 32.91
C TYR A 390 -25.05 -16.41 32.52
N ASP A 391 -24.87 -15.10 32.70
CA ASP A 391 -25.91 -14.09 32.42
C ASP A 391 -26.15 -13.92 30.91
N GLU A 392 -25.08 -13.90 30.11
CA GLU A 392 -25.13 -13.91 28.65
C GLU A 392 -25.85 -15.15 28.14
N LYS A 393 -25.53 -16.32 28.69
CA LYS A 393 -26.18 -17.58 28.32
C LYS A 393 -27.68 -17.53 28.61
N LYS A 394 -28.08 -17.05 29.79
CA LYS A 394 -29.48 -16.87 30.19
C LYS A 394 -30.22 -15.90 29.25
N LEU A 395 -29.60 -14.76 28.93
CA LEU A 395 -30.18 -13.76 28.04
C LEU A 395 -30.37 -14.31 26.63
N VAL A 396 -29.37 -15.03 26.10
CA VAL A 396 -29.45 -15.66 24.78
C VAL A 396 -30.57 -16.70 24.72
N TYR A 397 -30.72 -17.57 25.72
CA TYR A 397 -31.83 -18.51 25.75
C TYR A 397 -33.18 -17.79 25.78
N SER A 398 -33.34 -16.78 26.64
CA SER A 398 -34.59 -16.02 26.71
C SER A 398 -34.96 -15.34 25.39
N TYR A 399 -33.95 -14.90 24.62
CA TYR A 399 -34.14 -14.29 23.31
C TYR A 399 -34.49 -15.32 22.23
N LEU A 400 -33.86 -16.50 22.26
CA LEU A 400 -34.14 -17.58 21.31
C LEU A 400 -35.48 -18.26 21.57
N ASP A 401 -35.93 -18.35 22.83
CA ASP A 401 -37.22 -18.96 23.19
C ASP A 401 -38.41 -18.13 22.69
N GLN A 402 -38.23 -16.83 22.42
CA GLN A 402 -39.23 -15.99 21.77
C GLN A 402 -39.44 -16.34 20.28
N SER A 403 -38.56 -17.17 19.68
CA SER A 403 -38.68 -17.59 18.28
C SER A 403 -39.54 -18.87 18.14
N LEU A 404 -40.72 -18.70 17.54
CA LEU A 404 -41.75 -19.74 17.44
C LEU A 404 -41.44 -20.86 16.42
N ASN A 405 -40.66 -20.56 15.36
CA ASN A 405 -40.39 -21.49 14.24
C ASN A 405 -38.87 -21.56 13.92
N GLU A 406 -38.43 -22.58 13.16
CA GLU A 406 -37.01 -22.75 12.79
C GLU A 406 -36.44 -21.58 11.96
N GLU A 407 -37.23 -21.02 11.03
CA GLU A 407 -36.80 -19.88 10.21
C GLU A 407 -36.62 -18.60 11.05
N THR A 408 -37.55 -18.33 11.98
CA THR A 408 -37.43 -17.22 12.93
C THR A 408 -36.27 -17.42 13.88
N ARG A 409 -35.95 -18.67 14.26
CA ARG A 409 -34.78 -18.99 15.08
C ARG A 409 -33.46 -18.75 14.36
N ALA A 410 -33.40 -19.04 13.05
CA ALA A 410 -32.24 -18.71 12.23
C ALA A 410 -32.02 -17.18 12.17
N LYS A 411 -33.07 -16.40 11.91
CA LYS A 411 -33.01 -14.93 11.94
C LYS A 411 -32.67 -14.35 13.32
N ALA A 412 -33.20 -14.93 14.39
CA ALA A 412 -32.80 -14.55 15.74
C ALA A 412 -31.31 -14.79 15.98
N MET A 413 -30.77 -15.92 15.48
CA MET A 413 -29.34 -16.19 15.57
C MET A 413 -28.50 -15.19 14.75
N GLU A 414 -28.98 -14.74 13.60
CA GLU A 414 -28.33 -13.67 12.82
C GLU A 414 -28.27 -12.37 13.64
N GLY A 415 -29.37 -12.01 14.30
CA GLY A 415 -29.43 -10.89 15.23
C GLY A 415 -28.47 -11.03 16.42
N LEU A 416 -28.29 -12.25 16.95
CA LEU A 416 -27.30 -12.52 17.99
C LEU A 416 -25.87 -12.29 17.49
N VAL A 417 -25.50 -12.88 16.35
CA VAL A 417 -24.15 -12.70 15.78
C VAL A 417 -23.89 -11.23 15.46
N HIS A 418 -24.87 -10.53 14.89
CA HIS A 418 -24.76 -9.10 14.61
C HIS A 418 -24.56 -8.28 15.88
N SER A 419 -25.29 -8.60 16.96
CA SER A 419 -25.12 -7.97 18.27
C SER A 419 -23.73 -8.25 18.87
N LEU A 420 -23.22 -9.48 18.71
CA LEU A 420 -21.87 -9.84 19.15
C LEU A 420 -20.79 -9.10 18.36
N PHE A 421 -20.94 -8.94 17.04
CA PHE A 421 -20.03 -8.08 16.28
C PHE A 421 -20.09 -6.63 16.77
N ALA A 422 -21.29 -6.09 17.02
CA ALA A 422 -21.46 -4.70 17.44
C ALA A 422 -21.02 -4.39 18.89
N CYS A 423 -20.79 -5.42 19.73
CA CYS A 423 -20.43 -5.22 21.11
C CYS A 423 -19.00 -4.65 21.29
N LEU A 424 -18.71 -4.17 22.50
CA LEU A 424 -17.38 -3.67 22.83
C LEU A 424 -16.35 -4.81 22.83
N ASP A 425 -16.68 -5.96 23.41
CA ASP A 425 -15.76 -7.11 23.53
C ASP A 425 -15.18 -7.56 22.19
N PHE A 426 -15.96 -7.51 21.10
CA PHE A 426 -15.48 -7.87 19.76
C PHE A 426 -14.32 -6.98 19.28
N ARG A 427 -14.21 -5.76 19.81
CA ARG A 427 -13.17 -4.79 19.43
C ARG A 427 -11.93 -4.86 20.30
N TYR A 428 -11.88 -5.73 21.31
CA TYR A 428 -10.75 -5.84 22.23
C TYR A 428 -10.23 -7.29 22.30
N LEU A 429 -8.92 -7.42 22.44
CA LEU A 429 -8.25 -8.64 22.88
C LEU A 429 -7.92 -8.48 24.36
N ASN A 430 -8.29 -9.51 25.13
CA ASN A 430 -7.96 -9.61 26.54
C ASN A 430 -6.56 -10.16 26.76
#